data_AF-A0A926BS14-F1
#
_entry.id   AF-A0A926BS14-F1
#
_cell.length_a   1.000
_cell.length_b   1.000
_cell.length_c   1.000
_cell.angle_alpha   90.00
_cell.angle_beta   90.00
_cell.angle_gamma   90.00
#
_symmetry.space_group_name_H-M   'P 1'
#
loop_
_entity.id
_entity.type
_entity.pdbx_description
1 polymer ?
#
loop_
_entity_poly.entity_id
_entity_poly.type
_entity_poly.pdbx_seq_one_letter_code
_entity_poly.pdbx_strand_id
1 'polypeptide(L)'
;EPFYYSPQVSGLNCDGNVVVVGVAPAAKLGDPVAVTINGRPADEETYLTVENAVRTVAVGKEIEPEISFDRVRGQNRVLLSGTIPVGAKAITEEITVENPARFAASRLVLALVKAGVAVDTPLWVETGKTPANATELAATVSKPLSVLLSDFLKPSDNLFGECLLKTVGAKTFPGKPGSVAGGRVAILALLKNAGIGTGGLNVADGSGLSLQNTVTPRLMCDLLTWADTKLPPADRAVFLNALPVSGTSGTIRNRLKGTPLVGKVRGKTGTLSGASSLSGYLTAKSGERFVFSVLMNHYGTGASDARAAQDAIVTALYER
;
A
#
# COMPACT_ATOMS: atom_id res chain seq x y z
N GLU A 1 -10.97 -3.18 8.28
CA GLU A 1 -9.66 -3.20 8.96
C GLU A 1 -9.15 -1.78 9.11
N PRO A 2 -8.67 -1.38 10.31
CA PRO A 2 -8.18 -0.03 10.59
C PRO A 2 -6.83 0.27 9.92
N PHE A 3 -6.09 -0.78 9.53
CA PHE A 3 -4.69 -0.65 9.12
C PHE A 3 -4.52 -0.02 7.74
N TYR A 4 -3.60 0.95 7.66
CA TYR A 4 -3.30 1.76 6.46
C TYR A 4 -3.04 0.94 5.19
N TYR A 5 -2.53 -0.29 5.32
CA TYR A 5 -2.20 -1.15 4.18
C TYR A 5 -3.44 -1.86 3.60
N SER A 6 -4.62 -1.77 4.24
CA SER A 6 -5.86 -2.40 3.78
C SER A 6 -7.01 -1.39 3.66
N PRO A 7 -6.82 -0.24 2.98
CA PRO A 7 -7.90 0.73 2.81
C PRO A 7 -8.96 0.18 1.87
N GLN A 8 -10.19 0.64 2.04
CA GLN A 8 -11.21 0.43 1.01
C GLN A 8 -10.80 1.12 -0.29
N VAL A 9 -11.24 0.57 -1.42
CA VAL A 9 -10.87 1.04 -2.76
C VAL A 9 -12.09 1.52 -3.49
N SER A 10 -12.06 2.76 -3.96
CA SER A 10 -13.17 3.46 -4.61
C SER A 10 -12.76 3.99 -5.99
N GLY A 11 -13.73 4.47 -6.78
CA GLY A 11 -13.45 5.27 -7.98
C GLY A 11 -13.00 6.70 -7.65
N LEU A 12 -13.28 7.16 -6.42
CA LEU A 12 -12.79 8.41 -5.84
C LEU A 12 -11.99 8.06 -4.58
N ASN A 13 -10.68 8.25 -4.65
CA ASN A 13 -9.75 8.05 -3.55
C ASN A 13 -9.00 9.36 -3.28
N CYS A 14 -8.69 9.64 -2.03
CA CYS A 14 -7.97 10.85 -1.61
C CYS A 14 -7.09 10.49 -0.42
N ASP A 15 -5.88 11.05 -0.34
CA ASP A 15 -4.96 10.90 0.80
C ASP A 15 -4.74 9.41 1.21
N GLY A 16 -4.61 8.50 0.24
CA GLY A 16 -4.44 7.06 0.51
C GLY A 16 -5.65 6.38 1.15
N ASN A 17 -6.78 7.08 1.26
CA ASN A 17 -7.96 6.69 2.03
C ASN A 17 -7.64 6.41 3.51
N VAL A 18 -6.69 7.17 4.05
CA VAL A 18 -6.27 7.13 5.44
C VAL A 18 -6.29 8.55 6.02
N VAL A 19 -6.25 8.62 7.35
CA VAL A 19 -5.91 9.83 8.09
C VAL A 19 -4.76 9.52 9.05
N VAL A 20 -3.90 10.50 9.30
CA VAL A 20 -2.83 10.39 10.30
C VAL A 20 -3.39 10.80 11.65
N VAL A 21 -3.53 9.84 12.56
CA VAL A 21 -3.95 10.08 13.95
C VAL A 21 -2.72 10.28 14.81
N GLY A 22 -2.58 11.43 15.44
CA GLY A 22 -1.46 11.75 16.32
C GLY A 22 -1.88 11.85 17.78
N VAL A 23 -1.11 11.28 18.69
CA VAL A 23 -1.30 11.39 20.15
C VAL A 23 -0.03 11.96 20.79
N ALA A 24 -0.19 13.03 21.56
CA ALA A 24 0.90 13.67 22.31
C ALA A 24 0.57 13.72 23.81
N PRO A 25 1.56 13.53 24.70
CA PRO A 25 1.32 13.58 26.13
C PRO A 25 0.91 14.99 26.56
N ALA A 26 0.14 15.06 27.64
CA ALA A 26 -0.14 16.34 28.26
C ALA A 26 1.10 16.91 28.95
N ALA A 27 1.12 18.23 29.16
CA ALA A 27 2.23 18.90 29.85
C ALA A 27 2.30 18.55 31.35
N LYS A 28 1.17 18.15 31.96
CA LYS A 28 1.08 17.76 33.37
C LYS A 28 0.38 16.41 33.52
N LEU A 29 0.70 15.69 34.59
CA LEU A 29 0.02 14.44 34.93
C LEU A 29 -1.46 14.71 35.26
N GLY A 30 -2.33 13.84 34.77
CA GLY A 30 -3.78 13.93 34.97
C GLY A 30 -4.52 14.73 33.90
N ASP A 31 -3.83 15.59 33.14
CA ASP A 31 -4.41 16.31 32.01
C ASP A 31 -4.66 15.36 30.81
N PRO A 32 -5.70 15.62 30.00
CA PRO A 32 -6.01 14.81 28.82
C PRO A 32 -4.90 14.92 27.77
N VAL A 33 -4.62 13.81 27.09
CA VAL A 33 -3.67 13.83 25.96
C VAL A 33 -4.22 14.68 24.81
N ALA A 34 -3.31 15.32 24.07
CA ALA A 34 -3.67 16.01 22.85
C ALA A 34 -3.79 14.98 21.71
N VAL A 35 -4.91 15.01 21.01
CA VAL A 35 -5.17 14.15 19.86
C VAL A 35 -5.34 15.01 18.62
N THR A 36 -4.72 14.58 17.52
CA THR A 36 -4.75 15.28 16.24
C THR A 36 -5.15 14.34 15.11
N ILE A 37 -5.82 14.89 14.09
CA ILE A 37 -6.10 14.24 12.82
C ILE A 37 -5.46 15.08 11.71
N ASN A 38 -4.52 14.48 10.97
CA ASN A 38 -3.71 15.15 9.95
C ASN A 38 -3.04 16.44 10.46
N GLY A 39 -2.55 16.41 11.72
CA GLY A 39 -1.87 17.53 12.37
C GLY A 39 -2.77 18.65 12.89
N ARG A 40 -4.10 18.53 12.77
CA ARG A 40 -5.08 19.47 13.36
C ARG A 40 -5.75 18.87 14.60
N PRO A 41 -6.23 19.67 15.56
CA PRO A 41 -7.02 19.18 16.68
C PRO A 41 -8.14 18.22 16.23
N ALA A 42 -8.31 17.10 16.93
CA ALA A 42 -9.24 16.06 16.52
C ALA A 42 -10.72 16.50 16.55
N ASP A 43 -11.06 17.54 17.32
CA ASP A 43 -12.39 18.16 17.39
C ASP A 43 -12.72 19.04 16.17
N GLU A 44 -11.73 19.40 15.34
CA GLU A 44 -11.95 20.04 14.03
C GLU A 44 -12.23 19.04 12.90
N GLU A 45 -12.08 17.73 13.16
CA GLU A 45 -12.36 16.70 12.16
C GLU A 45 -13.86 16.41 12.08
N THR A 46 -14.40 16.39 10.87
CA THR A 46 -15.85 16.25 10.63
C THR A 46 -16.22 14.92 10.00
N TYR A 47 -15.26 14.18 9.44
CA TYR A 47 -15.53 12.91 8.78
C TYR A 47 -15.39 11.68 9.69
N LEU A 48 -14.56 11.81 10.73
CA LEU A 48 -14.32 10.77 11.73
C LEU A 48 -14.58 11.32 13.12
N THR A 49 -14.94 10.44 14.04
CA THR A 49 -14.94 10.73 15.48
C THR A 49 -13.82 9.98 16.17
N VAL A 50 -13.28 10.57 17.24
CA VAL A 50 -12.24 9.95 18.04
C VAL A 50 -12.72 9.78 19.47
N GLU A 51 -12.63 8.56 19.97
CA GLU A 51 -12.81 8.24 21.38
C GLU A 51 -11.47 7.94 22.01
N ASN A 52 -11.09 8.81 22.95
CA ASN A 52 -9.78 8.80 23.55
C ASN A 52 -9.83 8.29 24.99
N ALA A 53 -9.21 7.14 25.23
CA ALA A 53 -8.97 6.57 26.55
C ALA A 53 -7.47 6.51 26.90
N VAL A 54 -6.60 7.21 26.14
CA VAL A 54 -5.16 7.28 26.41
C VAL A 54 -4.89 8.22 27.58
N ARG A 55 -3.95 7.83 28.45
CA ARG A 55 -3.58 8.61 29.64
C ARG A 55 -2.11 9.00 29.63
N THR A 56 -1.84 10.22 30.08
CA THR A 56 -0.48 10.66 30.37
C THR A 56 0.00 10.04 31.69
N VAL A 57 1.16 9.37 31.68
CA VAL A 57 1.75 8.72 32.87
C VAL A 57 3.09 9.31 33.25
N ALA A 58 3.53 9.09 34.50
CA ALA A 58 4.83 9.57 34.97
C ALA A 58 5.97 8.90 34.21
N VAL A 59 7.10 9.60 34.08
CA VAL A 59 8.32 9.01 33.50
C VAL A 59 8.89 7.99 34.48
N GLY A 60 9.04 6.75 34.03
CA GLY A 60 9.73 5.67 34.73
C GLY A 60 10.82 5.08 33.86
N LYS A 61 11.82 4.43 34.46
CA LYS A 61 13.01 3.88 33.76
C LYS A 61 12.69 2.87 32.62
N GLU A 62 11.46 2.38 32.53
CA GLU A 62 11.03 1.34 31.59
C GLU A 62 9.63 1.59 30.97
N ILE A 63 9.07 2.79 31.10
CA ILE A 63 7.73 3.06 30.54
C ILE A 63 7.91 3.58 29.12
N GLU A 64 7.85 2.67 28.15
CA GLU A 64 7.65 3.03 26.74
C GLU A 64 6.17 3.39 26.51
N PRO A 65 5.88 4.32 25.59
CA PRO A 65 4.50 4.54 25.16
C PRO A 65 3.88 3.26 24.61
N GLU A 66 2.70 2.92 25.10
CA GLU A 66 1.90 1.80 24.60
C GLU A 66 0.53 2.35 24.25
N ILE A 67 0.30 2.60 22.97
CA ILE A 67 -0.96 3.16 22.47
C ILE A 67 -1.53 2.21 21.42
N SER A 68 -2.77 1.81 21.62
CA SER A 68 -3.55 1.13 20.59
C SER A 68 -4.31 2.15 19.75
N PHE A 69 -4.18 2.03 18.43
CA PHE A 69 -4.95 2.79 17.45
C PHE A 69 -5.87 1.82 16.70
N ASP A 70 -7.17 1.91 16.95
CA ASP A 70 -8.17 1.06 16.32
C ASP A 70 -9.29 1.90 15.70
N ARG A 71 -10.10 1.28 14.85
CA ARG A 71 -11.30 1.87 14.28
C ARG A 71 -12.41 0.83 14.27
N VAL A 72 -13.56 1.22 14.83
CA VAL A 72 -14.73 0.35 14.86
C VAL A 72 -15.09 -0.10 13.44
N ARG A 73 -15.18 -1.42 13.25
CA ARG A 73 -15.45 -2.02 11.95
C ARG A 73 -16.73 -1.47 11.33
N GLY A 74 -16.65 -1.00 10.09
CA GLY A 74 -17.78 -0.43 9.36
C GLY A 74 -18.19 0.98 9.82
N GLN A 75 -17.40 1.62 10.69
CA GLN A 75 -17.65 2.98 11.16
C GLN A 75 -16.40 3.86 11.02
N ASN A 76 -16.59 5.18 10.95
CA ASN A 76 -15.51 6.18 11.07
C ASN A 76 -15.32 6.63 12.52
N ARG A 77 -15.29 5.67 13.45
CA ARG A 77 -15.09 5.90 14.89
C ARG A 77 -13.75 5.29 15.29
N VAL A 78 -12.77 6.16 15.55
CA VAL A 78 -11.42 5.80 15.99
C VAL A 78 -11.43 5.59 17.51
N LEU A 79 -10.83 4.50 17.97
CA LEU A 79 -10.68 4.17 19.38
C LEU A 79 -9.19 4.25 19.74
N LEU A 80 -8.86 5.06 20.73
CA LEU A 80 -7.50 5.18 21.25
C LEU A 80 -7.47 4.72 22.70
N SER A 81 -6.51 3.87 23.05
CA SER A 81 -6.32 3.41 24.44
C SER A 81 -4.85 3.19 24.75
N GLY A 82 -4.52 3.18 26.04
CA GLY A 82 -3.16 2.93 26.52
C GLY A 82 -2.56 4.12 27.27
N THR A 83 -1.23 4.23 27.26
CA THR A 83 -0.50 5.23 28.06
C THR A 83 0.67 5.85 27.31
N ILE A 84 0.97 7.11 27.65
CA ILE A 84 2.12 7.85 27.10
C ILE A 84 2.82 8.63 28.22
N PRO A 85 4.14 8.49 28.41
CA PRO A 85 4.87 9.24 29.44
C PRO A 85 4.88 10.75 29.18
N VAL A 86 4.86 11.57 30.23
CA VAL A 86 5.13 13.01 30.14
C VAL A 86 6.46 13.25 29.42
N GLY A 87 6.49 14.17 28.46
CA GLY A 87 7.70 14.51 27.71
C GLY A 87 8.07 13.53 26.60
N ALA A 88 7.30 12.45 26.40
CA ALA A 88 7.45 11.59 25.22
C ALA A 88 7.14 12.36 23.92
N LYS A 89 7.75 11.92 22.81
CA LYS A 89 7.39 12.44 21.49
C LYS A 89 5.98 12.00 21.11
N ALA A 90 5.30 12.81 20.30
CA ALA A 90 4.02 12.42 19.73
C ALA A 90 4.18 11.14 18.89
N ILE A 91 3.19 10.26 19.00
CA ILE A 91 3.08 9.03 18.21
C ILE A 91 1.99 9.22 17.18
N THR A 92 2.26 8.79 15.96
CA THR A 92 1.32 8.92 14.85
C THR A 92 1.11 7.57 14.19
N GLU A 93 -0.13 7.27 13.85
CA GLU A 93 -0.51 6.10 13.07
C GLU A 93 -1.46 6.48 11.93
N GLU A 94 -1.35 5.78 10.81
CA GLU A 94 -2.27 5.92 9.67
C GLU A 94 -3.47 4.98 9.85
N ILE A 95 -4.67 5.55 9.88
CA ILE A 95 -5.92 4.82 10.07
C ILE A 95 -6.81 4.98 8.83
N THR A 96 -7.31 3.85 8.32
CA THR A 96 -8.19 3.84 7.15
C THR A 96 -9.52 4.52 7.42
N VAL A 97 -10.17 4.98 6.36
CA VAL A 97 -11.53 5.51 6.41
C VAL A 97 -12.55 4.55 5.78
N GLU A 98 -13.77 4.57 6.26
CA GLU A 98 -14.94 3.99 5.60
C GLU A 98 -15.50 4.97 4.56
N ASN A 99 -16.05 4.40 3.48
CA ASN A 99 -16.62 5.13 2.36
C ASN A 99 -15.66 6.15 1.72
N PRO A 100 -14.52 5.73 1.16
CA PRO A 100 -13.52 6.64 0.59
C PRO A 100 -14.02 7.68 -0.43
N ALA A 101 -15.07 7.36 -1.21
CA ALA A 101 -15.68 8.34 -2.09
C ALA A 101 -16.29 9.52 -1.34
N ARG A 102 -16.99 9.23 -0.23
CA ARG A 102 -17.59 10.24 0.63
C ARG A 102 -16.52 11.03 1.38
N PHE A 103 -15.42 10.37 1.76
CA PHE A 103 -14.24 11.03 2.31
C PHE A 103 -13.62 12.01 1.31
N ALA A 104 -13.34 11.58 0.08
CA ALA A 104 -12.78 12.46 -0.95
C ALA A 104 -13.69 13.67 -1.22
N ALA A 105 -15.01 13.46 -1.26
CA ALA A 105 -15.96 14.54 -1.46
C ALA A 105 -16.07 15.48 -0.24
N SER A 106 -15.98 14.99 1.00
CA SER A 106 -15.91 15.87 2.18
C SER A 106 -14.65 16.74 2.17
N ARG A 107 -13.51 16.19 1.74
CA ARG A 107 -12.25 16.94 1.57
C ARG A 107 -12.37 18.04 0.50
N LEU A 108 -13.07 17.76 -0.60
CA LEU A 108 -13.37 18.77 -1.62
C LEU A 108 -14.23 19.90 -1.05
N VAL A 109 -15.28 19.59 -0.27
CA VAL A 109 -16.13 20.60 0.39
C VAL A 109 -15.30 21.49 1.32
N LEU A 110 -14.43 20.89 2.15
CA LEU A 110 -13.53 21.65 3.02
C LEU A 110 -12.59 22.57 2.22
N ALA A 111 -12.07 22.11 1.09
CA ALA A 111 -11.22 22.92 0.21
C ALA A 111 -11.98 24.10 -0.43
N LEU A 112 -13.23 23.88 -0.86
CA LEU A 112 -14.11 24.91 -1.41
C LEU A 112 -14.44 25.99 -0.39
N VAL A 113 -14.86 25.60 0.81
CA VAL A 113 -15.17 26.53 1.91
C VAL A 113 -13.93 27.34 2.29
N LYS A 114 -12.76 26.70 2.38
CA LYS A 114 -11.48 27.39 2.62
C LYS A 114 -11.14 28.39 1.52
N ALA A 115 -11.55 28.14 0.28
CA ALA A 115 -11.40 29.06 -0.84
C ALA A 115 -12.48 30.16 -0.90
N GLY A 116 -13.38 30.23 0.08
CA GLY A 116 -14.46 31.22 0.14
C GLY A 116 -15.70 30.86 -0.69
N VAL A 117 -15.77 29.64 -1.24
CA VAL A 117 -16.96 29.14 -1.94
C VAL A 117 -17.94 28.62 -0.89
N ALA A 118 -19.09 29.27 -0.77
CA ALA A 118 -20.17 28.79 0.08
C ALA A 118 -20.70 27.44 -0.44
N VAL A 119 -20.80 26.46 0.46
CA VAL A 119 -21.41 25.15 0.20
C VAL A 119 -22.46 24.92 1.27
N ASP A 120 -23.72 24.73 0.89
CA ASP A 120 -24.79 24.42 1.82
C ASP A 120 -24.54 23.05 2.46
N THR A 121 -24.04 23.07 3.70
CA THR A 121 -23.20 22.00 4.25
C THR A 121 -23.86 20.91 5.12
N PRO A 122 -25.14 20.91 5.55
CA PRO A 122 -25.58 19.81 6.41
C PRO A 122 -26.01 18.52 5.68
N LEU A 123 -26.19 18.47 4.35
CA LEU A 123 -27.01 17.36 3.77
C LEU A 123 -26.45 16.47 2.63
N TRP A 124 -25.50 16.85 1.76
CA TRP A 124 -25.41 16.13 0.45
C TRP A 124 -24.03 15.65 -0.03
N VAL A 125 -23.17 15.14 0.86
CA VAL A 125 -22.06 14.32 0.35
C VAL A 125 -22.56 12.89 0.16
N GLU A 126 -23.08 12.62 -1.03
CA GLU A 126 -23.53 11.30 -1.48
C GLU A 126 -22.77 10.83 -2.71
N THR A 127 -22.67 9.51 -2.87
CA THR A 127 -22.15 8.92 -4.10
C THR A 127 -23.26 8.88 -5.15
N GLY A 128 -22.99 9.44 -6.32
CA GLY A 128 -23.94 9.44 -7.44
C GLY A 128 -23.24 9.25 -8.77
N LYS A 129 -24.04 9.08 -9.82
CA LYS A 129 -23.56 9.09 -11.21
C LYS A 129 -23.61 10.52 -11.74
N THR A 130 -22.51 11.03 -12.27
CA THR A 130 -22.48 12.33 -12.93
C THR A 130 -23.50 12.35 -14.08
N PRO A 131 -24.42 13.34 -14.15
CA PRO A 131 -25.37 13.47 -15.25
C PRO A 131 -24.66 13.59 -16.60
N ALA A 132 -25.24 13.02 -17.65
CA ALA A 132 -24.63 13.02 -18.99
C ALA A 132 -24.50 14.43 -19.61
N ASN A 133 -25.32 15.37 -19.15
CA ASN A 133 -25.32 16.78 -19.57
C ASN A 133 -24.54 17.69 -18.61
N ALA A 134 -23.80 17.14 -17.63
CA ALA A 134 -22.96 17.94 -16.76
C ALA A 134 -21.85 18.62 -17.57
N THR A 135 -21.57 19.89 -17.26
CA THR A 135 -20.43 20.61 -17.84
C THR A 135 -19.18 20.33 -17.00
N GLU A 136 -18.10 19.88 -17.64
CA GLU A 136 -16.81 19.74 -16.97
C GLU A 136 -16.24 21.13 -16.64
N LEU A 137 -16.06 21.40 -15.35
CA LEU A 137 -15.52 22.68 -14.88
C LEU A 137 -13.99 22.65 -14.78
N ALA A 138 -13.43 21.50 -14.39
CA ALA A 138 -12.01 21.28 -14.23
C ALA A 138 -11.67 19.79 -14.25
N ALA A 139 -10.44 19.48 -14.66
CA ALA A 139 -9.89 18.13 -14.62
C ALA A 139 -8.47 18.15 -14.01
N THR A 140 -8.11 17.06 -13.35
CA THR A 140 -6.75 16.78 -12.90
C THR A 140 -6.31 15.45 -13.49
N VAL A 141 -5.09 15.43 -14.03
CA VAL A 141 -4.46 14.23 -14.57
C VAL A 141 -3.39 13.77 -13.58
N SER A 142 -3.37 12.48 -13.25
CA SER A 142 -2.34 11.91 -12.39
C SER A 142 -0.96 11.96 -13.06
N LYS A 143 0.09 11.66 -12.29
CA LYS A 143 1.39 11.33 -12.88
C LYS A 143 1.20 10.20 -13.92
N PRO A 144 2.04 10.14 -14.98
CA PRO A 144 1.96 9.05 -15.94
C PRO A 144 2.25 7.70 -15.27
N LEU A 145 1.73 6.62 -15.84
CA LEU A 145 1.89 5.26 -15.31
C LEU A 145 3.36 4.89 -15.07
N SER A 146 4.26 5.37 -15.93
CA SER A 146 5.72 5.13 -15.79
C SER A 146 6.29 5.63 -14.47
N VAL A 147 5.71 6.69 -13.90
CA VAL A 147 6.10 7.21 -12.58
C VAL A 147 5.32 6.49 -11.48
N LEU A 148 4.01 6.29 -11.66
CA LEU A 148 3.15 5.62 -10.67
C LEU A 148 3.60 4.18 -10.37
N LEU A 149 4.22 3.49 -11.31
CA LEU A 149 4.78 2.15 -11.06
C LEU A 149 5.85 2.15 -9.96
N SER A 150 6.64 3.22 -9.83
CA SER A 150 7.60 3.36 -8.72
C SER A 150 6.89 3.63 -7.40
N ASP A 151 5.86 4.49 -7.42
CA ASP A 151 5.00 4.78 -6.26
C ASP A 151 4.24 3.52 -5.80
N PHE A 152 4.00 2.55 -6.70
CA PHE A 152 3.41 1.25 -6.37
C PHE A 152 4.45 0.22 -5.88
N LEU A 153 5.43 -0.13 -6.74
CA LEU A 153 6.28 -1.30 -6.54
C LEU A 153 7.33 -1.10 -5.44
N LYS A 154 7.85 0.12 -5.25
CA LYS A 154 8.90 0.39 -4.24
C LYS A 154 8.39 0.33 -2.81
N PRO A 155 7.31 1.04 -2.44
CA PRO A 155 6.75 0.96 -1.09
C PRO A 155 5.85 -0.26 -0.91
N SER A 156 5.44 -0.94 -1.99
CA SER A 156 4.43 -2.01 -1.97
C SER A 156 3.03 -1.49 -1.61
N ASP A 157 2.59 -0.44 -2.28
CA ASP A 157 1.31 0.20 -1.98
C ASP A 157 0.12 -0.63 -2.47
N ASN A 158 -0.70 -1.11 -1.54
CA ASN A 158 -1.83 -1.99 -1.87
C ASN A 158 -2.98 -1.24 -2.54
N LEU A 159 -3.25 0.02 -2.17
CA LEU A 159 -4.30 0.82 -2.80
C LEU A 159 -4.00 1.01 -4.29
N PHE A 160 -2.73 1.28 -4.62
CA PHE A 160 -2.26 1.32 -6.01
C PHE A 160 -2.47 -0.01 -6.73
N GLY A 161 -2.10 -1.14 -6.13
CA GLY A 161 -2.30 -2.47 -6.72
C GLY A 161 -3.76 -2.74 -7.09
N GLU A 162 -4.69 -2.46 -6.17
CA GLU A 162 -6.13 -2.61 -6.41
C GLU A 162 -6.66 -1.65 -7.47
N CYS A 163 -6.25 -0.38 -7.41
CA CYS A 163 -6.68 0.63 -8.38
C CYS A 163 -6.19 0.30 -9.79
N LEU A 164 -4.93 -0.13 -9.94
CA LEU A 164 -4.35 -0.53 -11.22
C LEU A 164 -5.09 -1.75 -11.80
N LEU A 165 -5.33 -2.79 -11.00
CA LEU A 165 -6.06 -3.97 -11.46
C LEU A 165 -7.47 -3.63 -11.95
N LYS A 166 -8.21 -2.84 -11.17
CA LYS A 166 -9.56 -2.39 -11.54
C LYS A 166 -9.54 -1.47 -12.76
N THR A 167 -8.54 -0.61 -12.90
CA THR A 167 -8.35 0.27 -14.06
C THR A 167 -8.10 -0.55 -15.33
N VAL A 168 -7.23 -1.56 -15.25
CA VAL A 168 -7.02 -2.52 -16.35
C VAL A 168 -8.35 -3.20 -16.69
N GLY A 169 -9.11 -3.65 -15.70
CA GLY A 169 -10.44 -4.24 -15.93
C GLY A 169 -11.43 -3.29 -16.64
N ALA A 170 -11.46 -2.01 -16.27
CA ALA A 170 -12.28 -1.00 -16.94
C ALA A 170 -11.85 -0.78 -18.40
N LYS A 171 -10.54 -0.84 -18.68
CA LYS A 171 -9.99 -0.73 -20.04
C LYS A 171 -10.27 -1.97 -20.88
N THR A 172 -10.26 -3.16 -20.27
CA THR A 172 -10.63 -4.42 -20.95
C THR A 172 -12.11 -4.45 -21.32
N PHE A 173 -12.98 -3.82 -20.51
CA PHE A 173 -14.42 -3.78 -20.75
C PHE A 173 -14.95 -2.33 -20.76
N PRO A 174 -14.75 -1.58 -21.87
CA PRO A 174 -15.22 -0.20 -21.98
C PRO A 174 -16.72 -0.07 -21.65
N GLY A 175 -17.07 0.97 -20.90
CA GLY A 175 -18.44 1.22 -20.45
C GLY A 175 -18.88 0.43 -19.20
N LYS A 176 -18.04 -0.48 -18.68
CA LYS A 176 -18.28 -1.17 -17.39
C LYS A 176 -17.39 -0.60 -16.29
N PRO A 177 -17.83 -0.62 -15.02
CA PRO A 177 -16.96 -0.28 -13.88
C PRO A 177 -15.72 -1.17 -13.82
N GLY A 178 -14.61 -0.60 -13.38
CA GLY A 178 -13.39 -1.35 -13.11
C GLY A 178 -13.60 -2.39 -12.02
N SER A 179 -13.20 -3.63 -12.28
CA SER A 179 -13.43 -4.75 -11.37
C SER A 179 -12.23 -5.70 -11.34
N VAL A 180 -12.07 -6.41 -10.23
CA VAL A 180 -11.08 -7.49 -10.09
C VAL A 180 -11.31 -8.57 -11.15
N ALA A 181 -12.57 -8.95 -11.41
CA ALA A 181 -12.90 -9.92 -12.44
C ALA A 181 -12.44 -9.46 -13.83
N GLY A 182 -12.66 -8.18 -14.15
CA GLY A 182 -12.17 -7.59 -15.40
C GLY A 182 -10.64 -7.60 -15.50
N GLY A 183 -9.95 -7.22 -14.43
CA GLY A 183 -8.49 -7.25 -14.37
C GLY A 183 -7.92 -8.67 -14.47
N ARG A 184 -8.57 -9.66 -13.85
CA ARG A 184 -8.21 -11.08 -13.97
C ARG A 184 -8.27 -11.56 -15.41
N VAL A 185 -9.32 -11.20 -16.16
CA VAL A 185 -9.43 -11.54 -17.59
C VAL A 185 -8.24 -10.96 -18.37
N ALA A 186 -7.88 -9.71 -18.10
CA ALA A 186 -6.74 -9.07 -18.75
C ALA A 186 -5.41 -9.77 -18.45
N ILE A 187 -5.17 -10.15 -17.18
CA ILE A 187 -3.97 -10.89 -16.77
C ILE A 187 -3.90 -12.23 -17.47
N LEU A 188 -5.00 -12.99 -17.50
CA LEU A 188 -5.04 -14.29 -18.17
C LEU A 188 -4.80 -14.17 -19.69
N ALA A 189 -5.36 -13.14 -20.32
CA ALA A 189 -5.12 -12.86 -21.73
C ALA A 189 -3.64 -12.51 -22.00
N LEU A 190 -3.02 -11.70 -21.14
CA LEU A 190 -1.60 -11.39 -21.21
C LEU A 190 -0.73 -12.65 -21.11
N LEU A 191 -0.95 -13.47 -20.08
CA LEU A 191 -0.17 -14.69 -19.86
C LEU A 191 -0.34 -15.69 -21.02
N LYS A 192 -1.56 -15.83 -21.55
CA LYS A 192 -1.82 -16.64 -22.74
C LYS A 192 -1.05 -16.13 -23.95
N ASN A 193 -1.09 -14.82 -24.23
CA ASN A 193 -0.36 -14.22 -25.34
C ASN A 193 1.16 -14.32 -25.17
N ALA A 194 1.64 -14.33 -23.92
CA ALA A 194 3.03 -14.56 -23.58
C ALA A 194 3.47 -16.04 -23.70
N GLY A 195 2.53 -16.97 -23.91
CA GLY A 195 2.81 -18.41 -23.92
C GLY A 195 3.11 -18.99 -22.53
N ILE A 196 2.69 -18.30 -21.46
CA ILE A 196 2.95 -18.68 -20.07
C ILE A 196 1.77 -19.51 -19.54
N GLY A 197 2.06 -20.70 -19.02
CA GLY A 197 1.05 -21.56 -18.41
C GLY A 197 0.47 -20.94 -17.12
N THR A 198 -0.86 -20.97 -16.99
CA THR A 198 -1.58 -20.41 -15.82
C THR A 198 -1.91 -21.46 -14.76
N GLY A 199 -1.26 -22.63 -14.80
CA GLY A 199 -1.45 -23.69 -13.81
C GLY A 199 -1.07 -23.22 -12.41
N GLY A 200 -1.98 -23.34 -11.45
CA GLY A 200 -1.78 -22.89 -10.08
C GLY A 200 -1.88 -21.37 -9.88
N LEU A 201 -2.40 -20.63 -10.86
CA LEU A 201 -2.68 -19.20 -10.73
C LEU A 201 -4.13 -18.96 -10.26
N ASN A 202 -4.29 -18.20 -9.20
CA ASN A 202 -5.54 -17.52 -8.86
C ASN A 202 -5.25 -16.05 -8.52
N VAL A 203 -5.97 -15.14 -9.17
CA VAL A 203 -5.83 -13.69 -8.95
C VAL A 203 -7.10 -13.19 -8.26
N ALA A 204 -7.08 -13.15 -6.94
CA ALA A 204 -8.21 -12.70 -6.13
C ALA A 204 -8.24 -11.18 -5.95
N ASP A 205 -7.10 -10.50 -6.09
CA ASP A 205 -6.98 -9.04 -5.97
C ASP A 205 -5.72 -8.52 -6.69
N GLY A 206 -5.46 -7.21 -6.62
CA GLY A 206 -4.35 -6.56 -7.31
C GLY A 206 -3.11 -6.32 -6.43
N SER A 207 -3.30 -6.35 -5.12
CA SER A 207 -2.26 -6.08 -4.11
C SER A 207 -1.51 -7.33 -3.66
N GLY A 208 -2.14 -8.50 -3.73
CA GLY A 208 -1.65 -9.74 -3.15
C GLY A 208 -2.04 -9.94 -1.68
N LEU A 209 -2.92 -9.11 -1.11
CA LEU A 209 -3.38 -9.22 0.28
C LEU A 209 -4.28 -10.44 0.52
N SER A 210 -5.07 -10.83 -0.48
CA SER A 210 -6.00 -11.93 -0.37
C SER A 210 -5.26 -13.26 -0.25
N LEU A 211 -5.61 -14.03 0.78
CA LEU A 211 -5.13 -15.39 0.99
C LEU A 211 -5.62 -16.38 -0.09
N GLN A 212 -6.54 -15.95 -0.94
CA GLN A 212 -6.98 -16.74 -2.08
C GLN A 212 -6.02 -16.62 -3.26
N ASN A 213 -5.12 -15.64 -3.28
CA ASN A 213 -4.13 -15.54 -4.34
C ASN A 213 -3.19 -16.75 -4.33
N THR A 214 -3.01 -17.36 -5.50
CA THR A 214 -2.04 -18.46 -5.68
C THR A 214 -1.23 -18.22 -6.95
N VAL A 215 0.06 -18.55 -6.88
CA VAL A 215 0.98 -18.50 -8.03
C VAL A 215 2.13 -19.46 -7.77
N THR A 216 2.68 -20.05 -8.84
CA THR A 216 3.87 -20.90 -8.71
C THR A 216 5.15 -20.08 -8.88
N PRO A 217 6.28 -20.46 -8.24
CA PRO A 217 7.57 -19.81 -8.49
C PRO A 217 7.97 -19.87 -9.97
N ARG A 218 7.64 -20.96 -10.67
CA ARG A 218 7.91 -21.12 -12.09
C ARG A 218 7.17 -20.09 -12.94
N LEU A 219 5.86 -19.93 -12.73
CA LEU A 219 5.07 -18.91 -13.43
C LEU A 219 5.64 -17.51 -13.20
N MET A 220 6.03 -17.17 -11.96
CA MET A 220 6.67 -15.89 -11.68
C MET A 220 7.99 -15.71 -12.43
N CYS A 221 8.84 -16.74 -12.48
CA CYS A 221 10.08 -16.70 -13.25
C CYS A 221 9.82 -16.56 -14.76
N ASP A 222 8.83 -17.28 -15.30
CA ASP A 222 8.46 -17.21 -16.71
C ASP A 222 7.95 -15.80 -17.07
N LEU A 223 7.12 -15.20 -16.21
CA LEU A 223 6.61 -13.83 -16.37
C LEU A 223 7.74 -12.80 -16.32
N LEU A 224 8.64 -12.89 -15.34
CA LEU A 224 9.78 -11.97 -15.23
C LEU A 224 10.76 -12.12 -16.39
N THR A 225 10.95 -13.35 -16.90
CA THR A 225 11.77 -13.62 -18.09
C THR A 225 11.13 -13.03 -19.34
N TRP A 226 9.81 -13.21 -19.51
CA TRP A 226 9.05 -12.60 -20.58
C TRP A 226 9.13 -11.07 -20.52
N ALA A 227 8.96 -10.48 -19.34
CA ALA A 227 9.05 -9.04 -19.15
C ALA A 227 10.45 -8.49 -19.51
N ASP A 228 11.52 -9.23 -19.21
CA ASP A 228 12.89 -8.82 -19.53
C ASP A 228 13.25 -8.98 -21.01
N THR A 229 12.60 -9.89 -21.73
CA THR A 229 13.01 -10.29 -23.10
C THR A 229 12.03 -9.88 -24.19
N LYS A 230 10.77 -9.60 -23.85
CA LYS A 230 9.69 -9.36 -24.82
C LYS A 230 9.02 -7.99 -24.70
N LEU A 231 9.13 -7.30 -23.56
CA LEU A 231 8.61 -5.93 -23.46
C LEU A 231 9.41 -4.98 -24.38
N PRO A 232 8.75 -3.93 -24.94
CA PRO A 232 9.45 -2.85 -25.60
C PRO A 232 10.57 -2.28 -24.70
N PRO A 233 11.74 -1.88 -25.26
CA PRO A 233 12.87 -1.45 -24.45
C PRO A 233 12.56 -0.32 -23.45
N ALA A 234 11.69 0.62 -23.83
CA ALA A 234 11.24 1.71 -22.97
C ALA A 234 10.40 1.20 -21.78
N ASP A 235 9.42 0.32 -22.04
CA ASP A 235 8.55 -0.24 -21.01
C ASP A 235 9.32 -1.16 -20.05
N ARG A 236 10.25 -1.95 -20.60
CA ARG A 236 11.18 -2.77 -19.83
C ARG A 236 12.00 -1.92 -18.86
N ALA A 237 12.55 -0.80 -19.35
CA ALA A 237 13.34 0.11 -18.51
C ALA A 237 12.48 0.71 -17.38
N VAL A 238 11.25 1.14 -17.69
CA VAL A 238 10.28 1.62 -16.70
C VAL A 238 10.01 0.57 -15.63
N PHE A 239 9.68 -0.66 -16.03
CA PHE A 239 9.39 -1.76 -15.09
C PHE A 239 10.58 -2.07 -14.18
N LEU A 240 11.78 -2.23 -14.76
CA LEU A 240 12.99 -2.53 -13.99
C LEU A 240 13.36 -1.41 -13.00
N ASN A 241 13.15 -0.15 -13.37
CA ASN A 241 13.46 1.01 -12.52
C ASN A 241 12.44 1.21 -11.38
N ALA A 242 11.23 0.68 -11.57
CA ALA A 242 10.18 0.72 -10.55
C ALA A 242 10.38 -0.34 -9.46
N LEU A 243 11.13 -1.42 -9.71
CA LEU A 243 11.40 -2.43 -8.70
C LEU A 243 12.30 -1.90 -7.55
N PRO A 244 12.07 -2.33 -6.29
CA PRO A 244 13.01 -2.13 -5.20
C PRO A 244 14.41 -2.66 -5.54
N VAL A 245 15.44 -2.01 -4.98
CA VAL A 245 16.87 -2.35 -5.23
C VAL A 245 17.57 -2.66 -3.91
N SER A 246 18.27 -3.81 -3.84
CA SER A 246 18.96 -4.26 -2.62
C SER A 246 19.92 -3.22 -2.09
N GLY A 247 19.85 -2.95 -0.79
CA GLY A 247 20.71 -1.98 -0.11
C GLY A 247 20.45 -0.50 -0.45
N THR A 248 19.50 -0.21 -1.36
CA THR A 248 19.34 1.14 -1.93
C THR A 248 17.92 1.69 -1.81
N SER A 249 16.88 0.94 -2.21
CA SER A 249 15.53 1.51 -2.31
C SER A 249 14.39 0.51 -2.04
N GLY A 250 13.21 1.06 -1.74
CA GLY A 250 11.99 0.31 -1.49
C GLY A 250 12.06 -0.61 -0.27
N THR A 251 11.32 -1.72 -0.32
CA THR A 251 11.21 -2.69 0.77
C THR A 251 12.47 -3.52 1.01
N ILE A 252 13.43 -3.53 0.08
CA ILE A 252 14.72 -4.23 0.24
C ILE A 252 15.90 -3.28 0.46
N ARG A 253 15.63 -1.99 0.74
CA ARG A 253 16.67 -0.96 0.98
C ARG A 253 17.64 -1.30 2.11
N ASN A 254 17.20 -2.09 3.09
CA ASN A 254 18.00 -2.50 4.24
C ASN A 254 18.47 -3.96 4.16
N ARG A 255 18.07 -4.71 3.13
CA ARG A 255 18.51 -6.10 2.92
C ARG A 255 19.83 -6.12 2.17
N LEU A 256 20.64 -7.14 2.43
CA LEU A 256 21.93 -7.39 1.76
C LEU A 256 22.93 -6.22 1.86
N LYS A 257 22.80 -5.35 2.86
CA LYS A 257 23.80 -4.31 3.15
C LYS A 257 25.09 -4.95 3.65
N GLY A 258 26.23 -4.35 3.30
CA GLY A 258 27.55 -4.87 3.69
C GLY A 258 28.00 -6.10 2.89
N THR A 259 27.28 -6.50 1.84
CA THR A 259 27.67 -7.59 0.94
C THR A 259 27.90 -7.07 -0.48
N PRO A 260 28.55 -7.85 -1.37
CA PRO A 260 28.67 -7.50 -2.79
C PRO A 260 27.34 -7.40 -3.56
N LEU A 261 26.22 -7.79 -2.94
CA LEU A 261 24.89 -7.79 -3.57
C LEU A 261 24.17 -6.44 -3.51
N VAL A 262 24.75 -5.41 -2.89
CA VAL A 262 24.19 -4.04 -2.92
C VAL A 262 24.03 -3.58 -4.38
N GLY A 263 22.83 -3.18 -4.77
CA GLY A 263 22.53 -2.76 -6.14
C GLY A 263 22.42 -3.89 -7.17
N LYS A 264 22.64 -5.16 -6.78
CA LYS A 264 22.63 -6.31 -7.70
C LYS A 264 21.30 -7.02 -7.80
N VAL A 265 20.40 -6.80 -6.85
CA VAL A 265 19.05 -7.38 -6.84
C VAL A 265 18.03 -6.29 -7.12
N ARG A 266 17.19 -6.52 -8.13
CA ARG A 266 15.95 -5.77 -8.36
C ARG A 266 14.78 -6.71 -8.14
N GLY A 267 14.00 -6.51 -7.08
CA GLY A 267 12.99 -7.52 -6.72
C GLY A 267 11.86 -6.98 -5.86
N LYS A 268 10.71 -7.61 -5.99
CA LYS A 268 9.51 -7.29 -5.23
C LYS A 268 9.36 -8.26 -4.06
N THR A 269 9.09 -7.71 -2.88
CA THR A 269 8.78 -8.48 -1.67
C THR A 269 7.28 -8.75 -1.55
N GLY A 270 6.94 -9.87 -0.93
CA GLY A 270 5.62 -10.11 -0.33
C GLY A 270 5.77 -10.45 1.15
N THR A 271 4.87 -9.98 2.00
CA THR A 271 4.81 -10.37 3.41
C THR A 271 3.36 -10.33 3.87
N LEU A 272 2.88 -11.47 4.37
CA LEU A 272 1.63 -11.61 5.10
C LEU A 272 1.91 -12.43 6.37
N SER A 273 0.91 -12.57 7.25
CA SER A 273 1.01 -13.51 8.37
C SER A 273 1.27 -14.92 7.82
N GLY A 274 2.40 -15.53 8.21
CA GLY A 274 2.80 -16.86 7.75
C GLY A 274 3.23 -16.97 6.28
N ALA A 275 3.41 -15.86 5.56
CA ALA A 275 3.91 -15.88 4.18
C ALA A 275 4.97 -14.81 3.91
N SER A 276 6.02 -15.17 3.18
CA SER A 276 7.09 -14.26 2.79
C SER A 276 7.62 -14.64 1.42
N SER A 277 7.82 -13.66 0.55
CA SER A 277 8.36 -13.89 -0.78
C SER A 277 9.33 -12.81 -1.22
N LEU A 278 10.21 -13.20 -2.14
CA LEU A 278 11.06 -12.30 -2.90
C LEU A 278 11.20 -12.86 -4.32
N SER A 279 10.80 -12.08 -5.31
CA SER A 279 10.92 -12.45 -6.73
C SER A 279 11.51 -11.28 -7.51
N GLY A 280 12.38 -11.56 -8.47
CA GLY A 280 13.04 -10.51 -9.22
C GLY A 280 14.23 -10.97 -10.06
N TYR A 281 15.14 -10.03 -10.27
CA TYR A 281 16.35 -10.18 -11.06
C TYR A 281 17.58 -10.05 -10.17
N LEU A 282 18.60 -10.84 -10.46
CA LEU A 282 19.91 -10.79 -9.83
C LEU A 282 20.97 -10.66 -10.93
N THR A 283 21.94 -9.77 -10.75
CA THR A 283 23.19 -9.78 -11.52
C THR A 283 24.26 -10.51 -10.71
N ALA A 284 24.66 -11.69 -11.15
CA ALA A 284 25.65 -12.52 -10.47
C ALA A 284 27.07 -11.94 -10.59
N LYS A 285 28.00 -12.55 -9.86
CA LYS A 285 29.42 -12.15 -9.85
C LYS A 285 30.07 -12.30 -11.22
N SER A 286 29.67 -13.32 -11.97
CA SER A 286 30.06 -13.54 -13.37
C SER A 286 29.56 -12.45 -14.34
N GLY A 287 28.59 -11.64 -13.92
CA GLY A 287 27.86 -10.70 -14.78
C GLY A 287 26.60 -11.30 -15.41
N GLU A 288 26.37 -12.61 -15.27
CA GLU A 288 25.14 -13.27 -15.73
C GLU A 288 23.92 -12.71 -14.99
N ARG A 289 22.79 -12.59 -15.71
CA ARG A 289 21.52 -12.13 -15.15
C ARG A 289 20.61 -13.32 -14.90
N PHE A 290 20.26 -13.53 -13.63
CA PHE A 290 19.28 -14.54 -13.21
C PHE A 290 17.92 -13.92 -12.94
N VAL A 291 16.87 -14.68 -13.26
CA VAL A 291 15.52 -14.48 -12.75
C VAL A 291 15.28 -15.47 -11.63
N PHE A 292 14.69 -15.02 -10.53
CA PHE A 292 14.39 -15.88 -9.38
C PHE A 292 13.03 -15.57 -8.77
N SER A 293 12.47 -16.58 -8.10
CA SER A 293 11.26 -16.44 -7.28
C SER A 293 11.34 -17.38 -6.09
N VAL A 294 11.37 -16.82 -4.89
CA VAL A 294 11.38 -17.57 -3.62
C VAL A 294 10.07 -17.27 -2.90
N LEU A 295 9.20 -18.27 -2.78
CA LEU A 295 7.91 -18.18 -2.10
C LEU A 295 7.93 -19.11 -0.89
N MET A 296 7.76 -18.56 0.32
CA MET A 296 7.76 -19.30 1.58
C MET A 296 6.43 -19.08 2.30
N ASN A 297 5.65 -20.15 2.44
CA ASN A 297 4.37 -20.15 3.14
C ASN A 297 4.43 -21.08 4.35
N HIS A 298 3.57 -20.81 5.34
CA HIS A 298 3.39 -21.63 6.54
C HIS A 298 4.70 -21.89 7.31
N TYR A 299 5.64 -20.94 7.28
CA TYR A 299 6.82 -21.02 8.13
C TYR A 299 6.42 -20.82 9.59
N GLY A 300 6.94 -21.66 10.49
CA GLY A 300 6.65 -21.61 11.93
C GLY A 300 7.49 -20.61 12.72
N THR A 301 8.34 -19.83 12.03
CA THR A 301 9.29 -18.89 12.61
C THR A 301 8.86 -17.43 12.37
N GLY A 302 9.70 -16.46 12.73
CA GLY A 302 9.43 -15.04 12.43
C GLY A 302 9.63 -14.71 10.95
N ALA A 303 8.94 -13.66 10.46
CA ALA A 303 9.13 -13.18 9.09
C ALA A 303 10.58 -12.74 8.79
N SER A 304 11.33 -12.36 9.82
CA SER A 304 12.78 -12.09 9.75
C SER A 304 13.57 -13.29 9.25
N ASP A 305 13.24 -14.49 9.73
CA ASP A 305 13.99 -15.71 9.45
C ASP A 305 13.71 -16.18 8.01
N ALA A 306 12.45 -16.07 7.56
CA ALA A 306 12.10 -16.31 6.17
C ALA A 306 12.82 -15.34 5.22
N ARG A 307 12.93 -14.06 5.59
CA ARG A 307 13.70 -13.06 4.82
C ARG A 307 15.19 -13.37 4.80
N ALA A 308 15.76 -13.81 5.92
CA ALA A 308 17.16 -14.22 6.00
C ALA A 308 17.44 -15.43 5.09
N ALA A 309 16.54 -16.43 5.08
CA ALA A 309 16.64 -17.58 4.20
C ALA A 309 16.53 -17.19 2.71
N GLN A 310 15.63 -16.27 2.35
CA GLN A 310 15.58 -15.70 1.00
C GLN A 310 16.90 -15.02 0.62
N ASP A 311 17.47 -14.20 1.52
CA ASP A 311 18.75 -13.50 1.30
C ASP A 311 19.91 -14.49 1.11
N ALA A 312 19.92 -15.60 1.86
CA ALA A 312 20.90 -16.67 1.70
C ALA A 312 20.78 -17.37 0.34
N ILE A 313 19.56 -17.69 -0.12
CA ILE A 313 19.32 -18.28 -1.45
C ILE A 313 19.81 -17.33 -2.56
N VAL A 314 19.48 -16.03 -2.46
CA VAL A 314 19.92 -15.04 -3.44
C VAL A 314 21.44 -14.86 -3.42
N THR A 315 22.07 -14.93 -2.26
CA THR A 315 23.54 -14.90 -2.12
C THR A 315 24.18 -16.12 -2.77
N ALA A 316 23.61 -17.32 -2.58
CA ALA A 316 24.10 -18.53 -3.24
C ALA A 316 23.98 -18.48 -4.77
N LEU A 317 22.92 -17.84 -5.30
CA LEU A 317 22.78 -17.60 -6.74
C LEU A 317 23.80 -16.57 -7.27
N TYR A 318 24.24 -15.62 -6.45
CA TYR A 318 25.20 -14.59 -6.86
C TYR A 318 26.61 -15.15 -7.08
N GLU A 319 27.00 -16.17 -6.31
CA GLU A 319 28.31 -16.83 -6.41
C GLU A 319 28.40 -17.86 -7.55
N ARG A 320 27.30 -18.13 -8.27
CA ARG A 320 27.32 -18.94 -9.50
C ARG A 320 27.86 -18.14 -10.68
#